data_AF-A0A7C1Y7B8-F1
#
_entry.id   AF-A0A7C1Y7B8-F1
#
_cell.length_a   1.000
_cell.length_b   1.000
_cell.length_c   1.000
_cell.angle_alpha   90.00
_cell.angle_beta   90.00
_cell.angle_gamma   90.00
#
_symmetry.space_group_name_H-M   'P 1'
#
loop_
_entity.id
_entity.type
_entity.pdbx_description
1 polymer ?
#
loop_
_entity_poly.entity_id
_entity_poly.type
_entity_poly.pdbx_seq_one_letter_code
_entity_poly.pdbx_strand_id
1 'polypeptide(L)'
;MPHIMLQSTDSPPDKSFLELATEMKNLGMDPKPFFEIAAQDILTQHGHKAIPYVEEMLSQVYGQNNPDGLYLWQELHRILIGQPSGVPRILH
;
A
#
# COMPACT_ATOMS: atom_id res chain seq x y z
N MET A 1 9.44 -0.31 -49.45
CA MET A 1 8.53 -0.53 -48.32
C MET A 1 9.33 -0.31 -47.05
N PRO A 2 9.12 0.78 -46.28
CA PRO A 2 9.93 1.06 -45.09
C PRO A 2 9.44 0.20 -43.92
N HIS A 3 10.37 -0.45 -43.24
CA HIS A 3 10.13 -1.11 -41.95
C HIS A 3 10.06 -0.04 -40.86
N ILE A 4 8.86 0.21 -40.35
CA ILE A 4 8.67 0.99 -39.13
C ILE A 4 9.06 0.07 -37.97
N MET A 5 10.24 0.28 -37.40
CA MET A 5 10.59 -0.24 -36.09
C MET A 5 9.73 0.50 -35.07
N LEU A 6 8.70 -0.17 -34.55
CA LEU A 6 8.01 0.24 -33.33
C LEU A 6 9.06 0.19 -32.21
N GLN A 7 9.55 1.37 -31.81
CA GLN A 7 10.23 1.55 -30.55
C GLN A 7 9.33 0.99 -29.47
N SER A 8 9.77 -0.08 -28.81
CA SER A 8 9.19 -0.55 -27.56
C SER A 8 9.19 0.64 -26.61
N THR A 9 8.01 1.21 -26.37
CA THR A 9 7.80 2.07 -25.22
C THR A 9 8.10 1.19 -24.02
N ASP A 10 9.27 1.39 -23.43
CA ASP A 10 9.63 0.86 -22.13
C ASP A 10 8.65 1.50 -21.16
N SER A 11 7.47 0.88 -21.00
CA SER A 11 6.55 1.24 -19.93
C SER A 11 7.38 1.11 -18.66
N PRO A 12 7.55 2.19 -17.86
CA PRO A 12 8.24 2.05 -16.59
C PRO A 12 7.57 0.89 -15.86
N PRO A 13 8.35 -0.04 -15.27
CA PRO A 13 7.76 -1.20 -14.61
C PRO A 13 6.67 -0.68 -13.69
N ASP A 14 5.46 -1.24 -13.82
CA ASP A 14 4.32 -0.90 -12.96
C ASP A 14 4.82 -1.02 -11.51
N LYS A 15 5.16 0.10 -10.88
CA LYS A 15 5.73 0.09 -9.55
C LYS A 15 4.69 -0.54 -8.65
N SER A 16 5.08 -1.58 -7.92
CA SER A 16 4.21 -2.18 -6.93
C SER A 16 3.72 -1.08 -5.99
N PHE A 17 2.46 -1.12 -5.58
CA PHE A 17 1.84 -0.13 -4.68
C PHE A 17 2.75 0.23 -3.49
N LEU A 18 3.45 -0.78 -2.97
CA LEU A 18 4.40 -0.64 -1.87
C LEU A 18 5.71 0.08 -2.25
N GLU A 19 6.23 -0.16 -3.45
CA GLU A 19 7.41 0.54 -3.95
C GLU A 19 7.13 2.03 -4.04
N LEU A 20 5.94 2.39 -4.54
CA LEU A 20 5.51 3.79 -4.59
C LEU A 20 5.35 4.40 -3.19
N ALA A 21 4.70 3.70 -2.25
CA ALA A 21 4.57 4.17 -0.87
C ALA A 21 5.93 4.37 -0.19
N THR A 22 6.90 3.50 -0.51
CA THR A 22 8.27 3.55 0.00
C THR A 22 9.03 4.73 -0.62
N GLU A 23 8.92 4.92 -1.93
CA GLU A 23 9.49 6.07 -2.62
C GLU A 23 8.93 7.39 -2.10
N MET A 24 7.61 7.47 -1.88
CA MET A 24 6.98 8.66 -1.29
C MET A 24 7.62 9.01 0.05
N LYS A 25 7.75 8.02 0.93
CA LYS A 25 8.42 8.20 2.23
C LYS A 25 9.88 8.64 2.08
N ASN A 26 10.62 8.05 1.14
CA ASN A 26 12.03 8.42 0.88
C ASN A 26 12.17 9.85 0.33
N LEU A 27 11.16 10.35 -0.37
CA LEU A 27 11.09 11.72 -0.86
C LEU A 27 10.54 12.71 0.19
N GLY A 28 10.29 12.26 1.42
CA GLY A 28 9.72 13.08 2.49
C GLY A 28 8.22 13.35 2.33
N MET A 29 7.54 12.63 1.44
CA MET A 29 6.08 12.67 1.29
C MET A 29 5.42 11.64 2.22
N ASP A 30 4.24 11.97 2.71
CA ASP A 30 3.44 11.04 3.51
C ASP A 30 2.71 10.03 2.61
N PRO A 31 2.99 8.71 2.68
CA PRO A 31 2.27 7.70 1.91
C PRO A 31 0.88 7.40 2.48
N LYS A 32 0.51 7.94 3.64
CA LYS A 32 -0.76 7.65 4.32
C LYS A 32 -2.01 7.83 3.43
N PRO A 33 -2.16 8.91 2.63
CA PRO A 33 -3.33 9.04 1.76
C PRO A 33 -3.46 7.86 0.76
N PHE A 34 -2.33 7.28 0.37
CA PHE A 34 -2.29 6.12 -0.51
C PHE A 34 -2.83 4.86 0.19
N PHE A 35 -2.41 4.65 1.45
CA PHE A 35 -2.94 3.57 2.27
C PHE A 35 -4.41 3.78 2.65
N GLU A 36 -4.88 5.02 2.83
CA GLU A 36 -6.28 5.33 3.10
C GLU A 36 -7.19 4.94 1.92
N ILE A 37 -6.75 5.21 0.69
CA ILE A 37 -7.47 4.78 -0.52
C ILE A 37 -7.54 3.25 -0.57
N ALA A 38 -6.41 2.55 -0.39
CA ALA A 38 -6.38 1.10 -0.42
C ALA A 38 -7.23 0.46 0.71
N ALA A 39 -7.23 1.05 1.91
CA ALA A 39 -8.07 0.62 3.02
C ALA A 39 -9.56 0.82 2.70
N GLN A 40 -9.92 1.94 2.05
CA GLN A 40 -11.29 2.18 1.60
C GLN A 40 -11.74 1.19 0.52
N ASP A 41 -10.83 0.79 -0.38
CA ASP A 41 -11.12 -0.24 -1.38
C ASP A 41 -11.37 -1.60 -0.73
N ILE A 42 -10.54 -2.00 0.24
CA ILE A 42 -10.74 -3.23 1.02
C ILE A 42 -12.07 -3.18 1.78
N LEU A 43 -12.38 -2.05 2.41
CA LEU A 43 -13.65 -1.84 3.11
C LEU A 43 -14.84 -1.95 2.15
N THR A 44 -14.72 -1.40 0.94
CA THR A 44 -15.77 -1.45 -0.08
C THR A 44 -15.98 -2.88 -0.59
N GLN A 45 -14.91 -3.65 -0.76
CA GLN A 45 -14.98 -5.03 -1.27
C GLN A 45 -15.44 -6.03 -0.21
N HIS A 46 -14.96 -5.91 1.02
CA HIS A 46 -15.19 -6.92 2.07
C HIS A 46 -16.21 -6.48 3.13
N GLY A 47 -16.58 -5.20 3.19
CA GLY A 47 -17.50 -4.65 4.17
C GLY A 47 -17.08 -4.96 5.60
N HIS A 48 -17.97 -5.57 6.37
CA HIS A 48 -17.71 -5.99 7.75
C HIS A 48 -16.57 -7.03 7.91
N LYS A 49 -16.15 -7.67 6.81
CA LYS A 49 -15.03 -8.63 6.81
C LYS A 49 -13.68 -8.00 6.48
N ALA A 50 -13.61 -6.68 6.27
CA ALA A 50 -12.37 -5.99 5.91
C ALA A 50 -11.25 -6.21 6.93
N ILE A 51 -11.54 -6.05 8.22
CA ILE A 51 -10.55 -6.27 9.30
C ILE A 51 -10.11 -7.74 9.36
N PRO A 52 -11.01 -8.75 9.48
CA PRO A 52 -10.62 -10.16 9.43
C PRO A 52 -9.81 -10.55 8.19
N TYR A 53 -10.14 -10.00 7.03
CA TYR A 53 -9.40 -10.23 5.79
C TYR A 53 -7.96 -9.72 5.89
N VAL A 54 -7.76 -8.49 6.39
CA VAL A 54 -6.41 -7.94 6.56
C VAL A 54 -5.62 -8.69 7.62
N GLU A 55 -6.25 -9.14 8.71
CA GLU A 55 -5.62 -9.98 9.73
C GLU A 55 -5.14 -11.33 9.15
N GLU A 56 -5.95 -11.96 8.29
CA GLU A 56 -5.57 -13.18 7.59
C GLU A 56 -4.36 -12.95 6.68
N MET A 57 -4.39 -11.88 5.88
CA MET A 57 -3.27 -11.51 4.99
C MET A 57 -1.99 -11.21 5.79
N LEU A 58 -2.11 -10.52 6.93
CA LEU A 58 -1.00 -10.30 7.86
C LEU A 58 -0.35 -11.60 8.34
N SER A 59 -1.18 -12.57 8.75
CA SER A 59 -0.69 -13.88 9.20
C SER A 59 0.02 -14.64 8.08
N GLN A 60 -0.48 -14.53 6.84
CA GLN A 60 0.15 -15.17 5.68
C GLN A 60 1.51 -14.56 5.37
N VAL A 61 1.63 -13.23 5.32
CA VAL A 61 2.91 -12.56 5.02
C VAL A 61 3.95 -12.72 6.14
N TYR A 62 3.49 -12.81 7.39
CA TYR A 62 4.36 -13.14 8.53
C TYR A 62 4.98 -14.53 8.36
N GLY A 63 4.19 -15.52 7.94
CA GLY A 63 4.69 -16.87 7.66
C GLY A 63 5.62 -16.96 6.44
N GLN A 64 5.54 -16.01 5.51
CA GLN A 64 6.38 -15.94 4.29
C GLN A 64 7.67 -15.15 4.49
N ASN A 65 7.89 -14.56 5.67
CA ASN A 65 9.05 -13.71 5.97
C ASN A 65 9.21 -12.55 4.96
N ASN A 66 8.09 -11.96 4.54
CA ASN A 66 8.03 -10.86 3.59
C ASN A 66 7.88 -9.52 4.35
N PRO A 67 8.98 -8.79 4.65
CA PRO A 67 8.92 -7.57 5.47
C PRO A 67 8.14 -6.44 4.80
N ASP A 68 8.19 -6.41 3.48
CA ASP A 68 7.53 -5.45 2.62
C ASP A 68 6.00 -5.64 2.65
N GLY A 69 5.56 -6.88 2.45
CA GLY A 69 4.16 -7.26 2.63
C GLY A 69 3.69 -7.02 4.06
N LEU A 70 4.54 -7.30 5.06
CA LEU A 70 4.23 -7.07 6.46
C LEU A 70 3.95 -5.58 6.74
N TYR A 71 4.81 -4.68 6.26
CA TYR A 71 4.61 -3.23 6.41
C TYR A 71 3.30 -2.77 5.76
N LEU A 72 3.02 -3.21 4.53
CA LEU A 72 1.79 -2.89 3.80
C LEU A 72 0.54 -3.27 4.60
N TRP A 73 0.44 -4.54 5.00
CA TRP A 73 -0.76 -5.04 5.66
C TRP A 73 -0.91 -4.49 7.09
N GLN A 74 0.19 -4.14 7.76
CA GLN A 74 0.15 -3.47 9.07
C GLN A 74 -0.45 -2.06 8.96
N GLU A 75 -0.07 -1.30 7.94
CA GLU A 75 -0.60 0.04 7.71
C GLU A 75 -2.09 0.01 7.36
N LEU A 76 -2.51 -0.92 6.50
CA LEU A 76 -3.91 -1.12 6.16
C LEU A 76 -4.74 -1.52 7.40
N HIS A 77 -4.23 -2.44 8.21
CA HIS A 77 -4.89 -2.84 9.45
C HIS A 77 -5.09 -1.65 10.39
N ARG A 78 -4.04 -0.85 10.60
CA ARG A 78 -4.06 0.33 11.46
C ARG A 78 -5.14 1.33 11.04
N ILE A 79 -5.26 1.59 9.74
CA ILE A 79 -6.26 2.51 9.19
C ILE A 79 -7.67 1.96 9.40
N LEU A 80 -7.90 0.68 9.12
CA LEU A 80 -9.21 0.05 9.24
C LEU A 80 -9.74 0.00 10.68
N ILE A 81 -8.87 -0.17 11.68
CA ILE A 81 -9.26 -0.15 13.09
C ILE A 81 -9.36 1.28 13.66
N GLY A 82 -9.14 2.31 12.84
CA GLY A 82 -9.21 3.71 13.23
C GLY A 82 -8.07 4.15 14.15
N GLN A 83 -6.95 3.43 14.18
CA GLN A 83 -5.81 3.85 14.98
C GLN A 83 -5.11 5.04 14.30
N PRO A 84 -4.93 6.17 15.01
CA PRO A 84 -4.20 7.29 14.47
C PRO A 84 -2.77 6.85 14.18
N SER A 85 -2.33 7.09 12.94
CA SER A 85 -0.93 6.99 12.57
C SER A 85 -0.10 7.80 13.56
N GLY A 86 0.84 7.17 14.26
CA GLY A 86 1.61 7.74 15.36
C GLY A 86 2.50 8.91 14.96
N VAL A 87 1.89 10.03 14.60
CA VAL A 87 2.50 11.34 14.47
C VAL A 87 1.99 12.15 15.66
N PRO A 88 2.85 12.65 16.55
CA PRO A 88 2.41 13.53 17.62
C PRO A 88 1.80 14.78 16.98
N ARG A 89 0.49 14.99 17.16
CA ARG A 89 -0.10 16.31 16.94
C ARG A 89 0.52 17.24 17.97
N ILE A 90 1.50 18.01 17.56
CA ILE A 90 1.88 19.23 18.29
C ILE A 90 0.68 20.16 18.15
N LEU A 91 -0.12 20.23 19.21
CA LEU A 91 -1.13 21.27 19.38
C LEU A 91 -0.37 22.59 19.56
N HIS A 92 -0.60 23.54 18.65
CA HIS A 92 -0.12 24.90 18.73
C HIS A 92 -1.26 25.84 19.16
#